data_AF-A0A2E7UQD9-F1
#
_entry.id   AF-A0A2E7UQD9-F1
#
_cell.length_a   1.000
_cell.length_b   1.000
_cell.length_c   1.000
_cell.angle_alpha   90.00
_cell.angle_beta   90.00
_cell.angle_gamma   90.00
#
_symmetry.space_group_name_H-M   'P 1'
#
loop_
_entity.id
_entity.type
_entity.pdbx_description
1 polymer ?
#
loop_
_entity_poly.entity_id
_entity_poly.type
_entity_poly.pdbx_seq_one_letter_code
_entity_poly.pdbx_strand_id
1 'polypeptide(L)'
;MTALEDIQPAFLTLPEPGDRTYRTLLRKVRLQGVRHLLELSGSGPMGALRDPVQRAARKNSRALLQVVGLHDILTPLLCHRAGLCSTPLLMQVAIPSLLVALSRAGLLTESVLWPQALPHLLDPTRGLLVTHTAGALDGLVAHPDGIEVRHGSDFGRLDQLAPPFEVRPQQHTITPGLHLSLVDTNPLAMVEAHPDKRGNALSLSGRPVEEWVQALRQSTQALHTHLPEWTSALSRAPMRLVPVGFESERHLSASYREALGVAYLSLHPSTLTLAEAIVHEGQHSRLNTLLLLDPVLHNGTTAWTPSPVRPDLRPLNGVLLAAHAFVPVAVFHARLAAAGHPLSADPMFAARRAAVLVGNQRGLDTCQELADASSAGNQLMQALQRVHEWCCRAHPDGLRGARALCADALPEGVPLAPPSG
;
A
#
# COMPACT_ATOMS: atom_id res chain seq x y z
N MET A 1 -17.22 -33.67 -3.39
CA MET A 1 -16.44 -32.56 -3.97
C MET A 1 -15.04 -33.08 -4.23
N THR A 2 -14.63 -33.19 -5.50
CA THR A 2 -13.22 -33.41 -5.85
C THR A 2 -12.38 -32.33 -5.17
N ALA A 3 -11.27 -32.72 -4.54
CA ALA A 3 -10.33 -31.75 -3.98
C ALA A 3 -9.91 -30.80 -5.10
N LEU A 4 -10.21 -29.51 -4.95
CA LEU A 4 -9.71 -28.49 -5.86
C LEU A 4 -8.19 -28.53 -5.81
N GLU A 5 -7.55 -28.76 -6.95
CA GLU A 5 -6.09 -28.65 -7.05
C GLU A 5 -5.65 -27.27 -6.54
N ASP A 6 -4.56 -27.24 -5.78
CA ASP A 6 -4.03 -25.98 -5.27
C ASP A 6 -3.62 -25.07 -6.42
N ILE A 7 -4.14 -23.85 -6.38
CA ILE A 7 -3.77 -22.82 -7.34
C ILE A 7 -2.29 -22.49 -7.22
N GLN A 8 -1.60 -22.52 -8.36
CA GLN A 8 -0.19 -22.19 -8.40
C GLN A 8 0.00 -20.66 -8.35
N PRO A 9 1.12 -20.20 -7.77
CA PRO A 9 1.50 -18.80 -7.87
C PRO A 9 1.51 -18.27 -9.30
N ALA A 10 1.31 -16.97 -9.45
CA ALA A 10 1.10 -16.34 -10.74
C ALA A 10 1.70 -14.93 -10.78
N PHE A 11 2.32 -14.57 -11.90
CA PHE A 11 3.08 -13.34 -12.10
C PHE A 11 2.31 -12.11 -11.60
N LEU A 12 2.82 -11.48 -10.53
CA LEU A 12 2.23 -10.33 -9.83
C LEU A 12 0.79 -10.48 -9.33
N THR A 13 0.13 -11.63 -9.52
CA THR A 13 -1.24 -11.91 -9.03
C THR A 13 -1.21 -12.58 -7.66
N LEU A 14 -0.72 -13.83 -7.60
CA LEU A 14 -0.51 -14.59 -6.36
C LEU A 14 0.99 -14.74 -6.13
N PRO A 15 1.54 -14.25 -5.02
CA PRO A 15 2.98 -14.30 -4.81
C PRO A 15 3.52 -15.73 -4.71
N GLU A 16 4.65 -16.00 -5.34
CA GLU A 16 5.42 -17.22 -5.06
C GLU A 16 6.09 -17.12 -3.69
N PRO A 17 6.39 -18.26 -3.02
CA PRO A 17 7.28 -18.28 -1.87
C PRO A 17 8.59 -17.54 -2.15
N GLY A 18 8.72 -16.37 -1.52
CA GLY A 18 9.86 -15.49 -1.68
C GLY A 18 9.93 -14.69 -2.98
N ASP A 19 8.90 -14.69 -3.81
CA ASP A 19 8.59 -13.79 -4.93
C ASP A 19 9.81 -13.01 -5.49
N ARG A 20 10.65 -13.70 -6.28
CA ARG A 20 11.89 -13.11 -6.84
C ARG A 20 11.59 -11.98 -7.82
N THR A 21 10.52 -12.15 -8.60
CA THR A 21 10.06 -11.17 -9.59
C THR A 21 9.71 -9.86 -8.91
N TYR A 22 8.79 -9.87 -7.93
CA TYR A 22 8.40 -8.65 -7.24
C TYR A 22 9.55 -8.00 -6.50
N ARG A 23 10.42 -8.80 -5.85
CA ARG A 23 11.65 -8.26 -5.23
C ARG A 23 12.56 -7.54 -6.21
N THR A 24 12.67 -8.04 -7.44
CA THR A 24 13.48 -7.41 -8.48
C THR A 24 12.88 -6.07 -8.92
N LEU A 25 11.56 -6.02 -9.10
CA LEU A 25 10.85 -4.78 -9.42
C LEU A 25 10.98 -3.75 -8.28
N LEU A 26 10.70 -4.15 -7.05
CA LEU A 26 10.81 -3.28 -5.88
C LEU A 26 12.25 -2.76 -5.69
N ARG A 27 13.27 -3.60 -5.95
CA ARG A 27 14.67 -3.17 -5.96
C ARG A 27 14.93 -2.08 -7.00
N LYS A 28 14.39 -2.21 -8.22
CA LYS A 28 14.53 -1.20 -9.27
C LYS A 28 13.87 0.13 -8.88
N VAL A 29 12.68 0.11 -8.29
CA VAL A 29 12.02 1.34 -7.80
C VAL A 29 12.84 2.00 -6.69
N ARG A 30 13.37 1.21 -5.73
CA ARG A 30 14.25 1.74 -4.68
C ARG A 30 15.54 2.37 -5.26
N LEU A 31 16.09 1.80 -6.33
CA LEU A 31 17.21 2.39 -7.05
C LEU A 31 16.85 3.73 -7.71
N GLN A 32 15.64 3.89 -8.25
CA GLN A 32 15.16 5.19 -8.72
C GLN A 32 15.09 6.21 -7.58
N GLY A 33 14.64 5.79 -6.39
CA GLY A 33 14.66 6.63 -5.18
C GLY A 33 16.06 7.08 -4.77
N VAL A 34 17.04 6.15 -4.73
CA VAL A 34 18.45 6.47 -4.44
C VAL A 34 19.02 7.43 -5.49
N ARG A 35 18.75 7.18 -6.79
CA ARG A 35 19.21 8.04 -7.87
C ARG A 35 18.65 9.45 -7.73
N HIS A 36 17.35 9.58 -7.49
CA HIS A 36 16.68 10.87 -7.30
C HIS A 36 17.26 11.62 -6.10
N LEU A 37 17.51 10.93 -4.99
CA LEU A 37 18.16 11.50 -3.81
C LEU A 37 19.56 12.06 -4.12
N LEU A 38 20.38 11.33 -4.90
CA LEU A 38 21.71 11.78 -5.31
C LEU A 38 21.67 12.97 -6.27
N GLU A 39 20.69 13.01 -7.19
CA GLU A 39 20.43 14.13 -8.10
C GLU A 39 20.10 15.41 -7.29
N LEU A 40 19.24 15.30 -6.27
CA LEU A 40 18.89 16.41 -5.40
C LEU A 40 20.05 16.88 -4.50
N SER A 41 21.00 16.01 -4.20
CA SER A 41 22.16 16.32 -3.34
C SER A 41 23.27 17.10 -4.07
N GLY A 42 22.94 17.83 -5.14
CA GLY A 42 23.89 18.57 -5.97
C GLY A 42 24.13 20.03 -5.56
N SER A 43 23.20 20.65 -4.84
CA SER A 43 23.31 22.03 -4.38
C SER A 43 22.35 22.31 -3.22
N GLY A 44 22.53 23.47 -2.56
CA GLY A 44 21.66 23.92 -1.48
C GLY A 44 21.77 23.05 -0.21
N PRO A 45 20.75 23.07 0.67
CA PRO A 45 20.78 22.37 1.96
C PRO A 45 20.93 20.84 1.82
N MET A 46 20.52 20.28 0.68
CA MET A 46 20.59 18.84 0.39
C MET A 46 22.02 18.38 0.03
N GLY A 47 22.95 19.30 -0.23
CA GLY A 47 24.35 18.97 -0.56
C GLY A 47 25.04 18.13 0.52
N ALA A 48 24.66 18.33 1.79
CA ALA A 48 25.16 17.55 2.93
C ALA A 48 24.87 16.04 2.85
N LEU A 49 23.93 15.62 2.01
CA LEU A 49 23.51 14.21 1.89
C LEU A 49 24.33 13.42 0.87
N ARG A 50 25.03 14.08 -0.05
CA ARG A 50 25.71 13.43 -1.18
C ARG A 50 26.71 12.38 -0.68
N ASP A 51 27.65 12.80 0.14
CA ASP A 51 28.73 11.93 0.60
C ASP A 51 28.23 10.83 1.56
N PRO A 52 27.35 11.12 2.54
CA PRO A 52 26.76 10.08 3.39
C PRO A 52 26.05 8.98 2.59
N VAL A 53 25.25 9.36 1.59
CA VAL A 53 24.52 8.39 0.75
C VAL A 53 25.48 7.58 -0.12
N GLN A 54 26.49 8.21 -0.71
CA GLN A 54 27.51 7.49 -1.51
C GLN A 54 28.33 6.52 -0.66
N ARG A 55 28.73 6.92 0.55
CA ARG A 55 29.44 6.04 1.50
C ARG A 55 28.55 4.89 1.96
N ALA A 56 27.28 5.16 2.29
CA ALA A 56 26.32 4.12 2.63
C ALA A 56 26.14 3.10 1.50
N ALA A 57 26.08 3.57 0.24
CA ALA A 57 25.98 2.71 -0.94
C ALA A 57 27.20 1.79 -1.10
N ARG A 58 28.42 2.33 -0.88
CA ARG A 58 29.68 1.57 -0.92
C ARG A 58 29.79 0.57 0.25
N LYS A 59 29.35 0.98 1.44
CA LYS A 59 29.41 0.15 2.66
C LYS A 59 28.46 -1.04 2.57
N ASN A 60 27.19 -0.80 2.24
CA ASN A 60 26.18 -1.85 2.11
C ASN A 60 24.98 -1.37 1.28
N SER A 61 25.08 -1.54 -0.05
CA SER A 61 24.01 -1.14 -0.98
C SER A 61 22.67 -1.82 -0.70
N ARG A 62 22.66 -3.05 -0.18
CA ARG A 62 21.42 -3.76 0.17
C ARG A 62 20.71 -3.10 1.35
N ALA A 63 21.44 -2.75 2.40
CA ALA A 63 20.88 -2.05 3.56
C ALA A 63 20.43 -0.63 3.21
N LEU A 64 21.19 0.09 2.37
CA LEU A 64 20.76 1.40 1.87
C LEU A 64 19.42 1.31 1.12
N LEU A 65 19.26 0.32 0.24
CA LEU A 65 17.99 0.13 -0.48
C LEU A 65 16.83 -0.24 0.45
N GLN A 66 17.09 -0.92 1.57
CA GLN A 66 16.06 -1.17 2.59
C GLN A 66 15.66 0.13 3.29
N VAL A 67 16.64 0.95 3.71
CA VAL A 67 16.41 2.28 4.32
C VAL A 67 15.62 3.18 3.38
N VAL A 68 16.08 3.37 2.15
CA VAL A 68 15.38 4.20 1.15
C VAL A 68 14.02 3.63 0.80
N GLY A 69 13.80 2.34 1.02
CA GLY A 69 12.53 1.66 0.79
C GLY A 69 11.47 1.82 1.89
N LEU A 70 11.77 2.51 3.00
CA LEU A 70 10.78 2.82 4.03
C LEU A 70 9.77 3.84 3.50
N HIS A 71 8.48 3.72 3.88
CA HIS A 71 7.40 4.54 3.31
C HIS A 71 7.62 6.04 3.49
N ASP A 72 8.11 6.47 4.66
CA ASP A 72 8.37 7.89 4.99
C ASP A 72 9.50 8.50 4.14
N ILE A 73 10.27 7.68 3.42
CA ILE A 73 11.39 8.08 2.58
C ILE A 73 11.04 7.87 1.10
N LEU A 74 10.66 6.65 0.71
CA LEU A 74 10.43 6.30 -0.69
C LEU A 74 9.25 7.07 -1.28
N THR A 75 8.13 7.13 -0.56
CA THR A 75 6.90 7.74 -1.08
C THR A 75 7.10 9.22 -1.39
N PRO A 76 7.61 10.07 -0.47
CA PRO A 76 7.87 11.46 -0.82
C PRO A 76 8.89 11.61 -1.97
N LEU A 77 9.94 10.77 -2.03
CA LEU A 77 10.91 10.81 -3.13
C LEU A 77 10.27 10.50 -4.48
N LEU A 78 9.40 9.49 -4.57
CA LEU A 78 8.67 9.15 -5.78
C LEU A 78 7.68 10.26 -6.16
N CYS A 79 6.93 10.80 -5.21
CA CYS A 79 6.02 11.92 -5.44
C CYS A 79 6.77 13.16 -5.96
N HIS A 80 7.91 13.51 -5.36
CA HIS A 80 8.70 14.66 -5.81
C HIS A 80 9.30 14.42 -7.20
N ARG A 81 9.79 13.21 -7.48
CA ARG A 81 10.29 12.85 -8.81
C ARG A 81 9.19 12.97 -9.88
N ALA A 82 7.95 12.68 -9.52
CA ALA A 82 6.78 12.84 -10.39
C ALA A 82 6.22 14.27 -10.45
N GLY A 83 6.82 15.24 -9.74
CA GLY A 83 6.31 16.61 -9.68
C GLY A 83 5.06 16.79 -8.80
N LEU A 84 4.73 15.81 -7.97
CA LEU A 84 3.53 15.79 -7.11
C LEU A 84 3.80 16.27 -5.68
N CYS A 85 5.05 16.60 -5.35
CA CYS A 85 5.47 17.02 -4.02
C CYS A 85 6.54 18.10 -4.12
N SER A 86 6.48 19.09 -3.23
CA SER A 86 7.45 20.18 -3.15
C SER A 86 8.75 19.77 -2.45
N THR A 87 9.85 20.44 -2.76
CA THR A 87 11.15 20.24 -2.09
C THR A 87 11.10 20.53 -0.58
N PRO A 88 10.41 21.59 -0.08
CA PRO A 88 10.26 21.81 1.36
C PRO A 88 9.66 20.61 2.11
N LEU A 89 8.66 19.94 1.53
CA LEU A 89 8.05 18.75 2.16
C LEU A 89 9.07 17.60 2.27
N LEU A 90 9.85 17.34 1.22
CA LEU A 90 10.94 16.36 1.28
C LEU A 90 11.92 16.65 2.42
N MET A 91 12.33 17.92 2.55
CA MET A 91 13.30 18.36 3.55
C MET A 91 12.79 18.25 4.98
N GLN A 92 11.48 18.35 5.19
CA GLN A 92 10.84 18.26 6.51
C GLN A 92 10.52 16.82 6.92
N VAL A 93 10.26 15.91 5.97
CA VAL A 93 9.78 14.55 6.27
C VAL A 93 10.78 13.48 5.84
N ALA A 94 11.10 13.41 4.55
CA ALA A 94 11.87 12.30 3.98
C ALA A 94 13.35 12.34 4.39
N ILE A 95 13.97 13.52 4.39
CA ILE A 95 15.40 13.64 4.73
C ILE A 95 15.68 13.36 6.21
N PRO A 96 14.95 13.93 7.18
CA PRO A 96 15.16 13.60 8.59
C PRO A 96 14.93 12.12 8.86
N SER A 97 13.88 11.52 8.27
CA SER A 97 13.58 10.09 8.38
C SER A 97 14.71 9.23 7.79
N LEU A 98 15.28 9.65 6.66
CA LEU A 98 16.46 9.01 6.04
C LEU A 98 17.67 9.04 6.98
N LEU A 99 17.98 10.19 7.56
CA LEU A 99 19.14 10.36 8.44
C LEU A 99 19.02 9.49 9.69
N VAL A 100 17.83 9.44 10.30
CA VAL A 100 17.53 8.52 11.41
C VAL A 100 17.75 7.07 10.98
N ALA A 101 17.17 6.66 9.85
CA ALA A 101 17.27 5.28 9.37
C ALA A 101 18.69 4.87 8.96
N LEU A 102 19.49 5.79 8.38
CA LEU A 102 20.90 5.56 8.07
C LEU A 102 21.74 5.36 9.34
N SER A 103 21.52 6.18 10.37
CA SER A 103 22.17 6.04 11.68
C SER A 103 21.81 4.68 12.31
N ARG A 104 20.51 4.35 12.39
CA ARG A 104 20.01 3.08 12.94
C ARG A 104 20.53 1.85 12.21
N ALA A 105 20.68 1.93 10.89
CA ALA A 105 21.24 0.85 10.08
C ALA A 105 22.77 0.75 10.15
N GLY A 106 23.44 1.61 10.94
CA GLY A 106 24.89 1.68 11.02
C GLY A 106 25.55 2.05 9.69
N LEU A 107 24.87 2.81 8.84
CA LEU A 107 25.34 3.18 7.50
C LEU A 107 26.11 4.50 7.48
N LEU A 108 25.93 5.34 8.51
CA LEU A 108 26.71 6.56 8.68
C LEU A 108 28.12 6.23 9.19
N THR A 109 29.11 6.93 8.64
CA THR A 109 30.53 6.86 9.08
C THR A 109 30.97 8.14 9.78
N GLU A 110 30.22 9.22 9.61
CA GLU A 110 30.44 10.52 10.22
C GLU A 110 29.09 11.15 10.56
N SER A 111 29.13 12.19 11.39
CA SER A 111 27.92 12.90 11.80
C SER A 111 27.42 13.82 10.69
N VAL A 112 26.11 13.84 10.48
CA VAL A 112 25.45 14.73 9.51
C VAL A 112 24.55 15.70 10.26
N LEU A 113 24.86 16.99 10.18
CA LEU A 113 24.01 18.06 10.70
C LEU A 113 22.92 18.39 9.67
N TRP A 114 21.67 18.40 10.13
CA TRP A 114 20.51 18.85 9.36
C TRP A 114 19.85 20.04 10.08
N PRO A 115 20.27 21.28 9.78
CA PRO A 115 19.86 22.48 10.52
C PRO A 115 18.59 23.08 9.91
N GLN A 116 17.57 22.24 9.69
CA GLN A 116 16.29 22.67 9.13
C GLN A 116 15.21 22.46 10.17
N ALA A 117 14.32 23.45 10.32
CA ALA A 117 13.21 23.35 11.25
C ALA A 117 12.28 22.19 10.88
N LEU A 118 11.94 21.35 11.85
CA LEU A 118 11.10 20.16 11.68
C LEU A 118 9.85 20.29 12.56
N PRO A 119 8.64 20.27 11.98
CA PRO A 119 7.41 20.24 12.79
C PRO A 119 7.36 19.05 13.74
N HIS A 120 7.97 17.94 13.33
CA HIS A 120 8.17 16.73 14.11
C HIS A 120 9.29 15.89 13.48
N LEU A 121 9.83 14.91 14.22
CA LEU A 121 10.78 13.94 13.70
C LEU A 121 10.18 12.52 13.78
N LEU A 122 10.31 11.75 12.70
CA LEU A 122 9.91 10.35 12.66
C LEU A 122 11.14 9.44 12.82
N ASP A 123 11.01 8.41 13.66
CA ASP A 123 11.85 7.21 13.58
C ASP A 123 11.07 6.13 12.81
N PRO A 124 11.27 6.04 11.48
CA PRO A 124 10.53 5.09 10.65
C PRO A 124 10.93 3.63 10.91
N THR A 125 12.04 3.40 11.63
CA THR A 125 12.53 2.04 11.95
C THR A 125 11.88 1.49 13.21
N ARG A 126 11.45 2.37 14.12
CA ARG A 126 10.80 2.00 15.39
C ARG A 126 9.32 2.41 15.45
N GLY A 127 8.83 3.14 14.45
CA GLY A 127 7.45 3.62 14.42
C GLY A 127 7.18 4.66 15.51
N LEU A 128 8.14 5.56 15.76
CA LEU A 128 8.03 6.61 16.77
C LEU A 128 7.88 7.99 16.10
N LEU A 129 7.15 8.87 16.78
CA LEU A 129 7.02 10.28 16.47
C LEU A 129 7.58 11.10 17.63
N VAL A 130 8.42 12.07 17.32
CA VAL A 130 9.02 13.00 18.27
C VAL A 130 8.52 14.41 17.99
N THR A 131 7.99 15.03 19.03
CA THR A 131 7.57 16.44 19.06
C THR A 131 8.18 17.17 20.25
N HIS A 132 8.02 18.48 20.29
CA HIS A 132 8.41 19.31 21.42
C HIS A 132 7.21 20.18 21.84
N THR A 133 6.99 20.32 23.15
CA THR A 133 5.81 21.05 23.68
C THR A 133 5.80 22.53 23.31
N ALA A 134 6.97 23.14 23.11
CA ALA A 134 7.11 24.56 22.76
C ALA A 134 7.19 24.85 21.26
N GLY A 135 7.08 23.84 20.38
CA GLY A 135 6.99 24.06 18.93
C GLY A 135 7.86 23.12 18.07
N ALA A 136 8.24 23.60 16.88
CA ALA A 136 9.06 22.84 15.94
C ALA A 136 10.48 22.61 16.46
N LEU A 137 11.07 21.46 16.14
CA LEU A 137 12.49 21.20 16.36
C LEU A 137 13.32 22.10 15.44
N ASP A 138 14.50 22.55 15.90
CA ASP A 138 15.39 23.39 15.11
C ASP A 138 16.20 22.59 14.07
N GLY A 139 16.26 21.26 14.26
CA GLY A 139 17.01 20.35 13.40
C GLY A 139 17.46 19.11 14.16
N LEU A 140 18.34 18.34 13.52
CA LEU A 140 18.95 17.15 14.10
C LEU A 140 20.42 17.00 13.72
N VAL A 141 21.13 16.21 14.51
CA VAL A 141 22.43 15.64 14.13
C VAL A 141 22.31 14.12 14.12
N ALA A 142 22.56 13.51 12.97
CA ALA A 142 22.61 12.05 12.86
C ALA A 142 24.05 11.59 12.95
N HIS A 143 24.39 10.96 14.07
CA HIS A 143 25.69 10.36 14.33
C HIS A 143 25.74 8.91 13.83
N PRO A 144 26.94 8.30 13.70
CA PRO A 144 27.07 6.87 13.43
C PRO A 144 26.39 5.95 14.47
N ASP A 145 26.23 6.43 15.70
CA ASP A 145 25.77 5.65 16.85
C ASP A 145 24.45 6.16 17.47
N GLY A 146 23.81 7.19 16.90
CA GLY A 146 22.57 7.74 17.43
C GLY A 146 22.17 9.06 16.79
N ILE A 147 21.07 9.63 17.27
CA ILE A 147 20.48 10.85 16.75
C ILE A 147 20.32 11.84 17.89
N GLU A 148 20.68 13.10 17.65
CA GLU A 148 20.45 14.22 18.55
C GLU A 148 19.45 15.19 17.92
N VAL A 149 18.56 15.74 18.75
CA VAL A 149 17.59 16.76 18.34
C VAL A 149 17.69 17.97 19.26
N ARG A 150 17.26 19.13 18.77
CA ARG A 150 17.31 20.40 19.52
C ARG A 150 16.06 21.24 19.29
N HIS A 151 15.63 21.94 20.33
CA HIS A 151 14.68 23.06 20.27
C HIS A 151 15.14 24.14 21.25
N GLY A 152 15.54 25.31 20.75
CA GLY A 152 16.09 26.37 21.60
C GLY A 152 17.32 25.89 22.40
N SER A 153 17.22 25.97 23.73
CA SER A 153 18.22 25.44 24.68
C SER A 153 18.06 23.96 25.01
N ASP A 154 16.92 23.35 24.68
CA ASP A 154 16.64 21.95 24.95
C ASP A 154 17.31 21.09 23.89
N PHE A 155 18.08 20.09 24.34
CA PHE A 155 18.79 19.15 23.48
C PHE A 155 18.78 17.75 24.09
N GLY A 156 18.79 16.70 23.25
CA GLY A 156 18.86 15.34 23.75
C GLY A 156 19.07 14.29 22.67
N ARG A 157 19.57 13.11 23.08
CA ARG A 157 19.65 11.94 22.20
C ARG A 157 18.28 11.30 22.08
N LEU A 158 17.90 10.90 20.87
CA LEU A 158 16.59 10.33 20.51
C LEU A 158 16.14 9.18 21.44
N ASP A 159 17.07 8.32 21.87
CA ASP A 159 16.78 7.17 22.74
C ASP A 159 16.66 7.51 24.23
N GLN A 160 16.95 8.76 24.60
CA GLN A 160 17.03 9.24 25.98
C GLN A 160 16.24 10.54 26.16
N LEU A 161 15.35 10.86 25.20
CA LEU A 161 14.54 12.07 25.27
C LEU A 161 13.60 12.01 26.48
N ALA A 162 13.56 13.13 27.18
CA ALA A 162 12.69 13.40 28.31
C ALA A 162 11.92 14.71 28.04
N PRO A 163 10.83 14.99 28.77
CA PRO A 163 10.16 16.28 28.70
C PRO A 163 11.18 17.44 28.81
N PRO A 164 11.04 18.50 28.00
CA PRO A 164 9.89 18.88 27.17
C PRO A 164 9.75 18.18 25.80
N PHE A 165 10.63 17.24 25.45
CA PHE A 165 10.43 16.38 24.28
C PHE A 165 9.35 15.32 24.55
N GLU A 166 8.50 15.08 23.56
CA GLU A 166 7.47 14.05 23.59
C GLU A 166 7.79 12.98 22.56
N VAL A 167 7.90 11.73 23.01
CA VAL A 167 8.09 10.57 22.14
C VAL A 167 6.87 9.69 22.26
N ARG A 168 6.17 9.47 21.15
CA ARG A 168 4.99 8.60 21.12
C ARG A 168 5.08 7.55 20.02
N PRO A 169 4.57 6.33 20.26
CA PRO A 169 4.36 5.37 19.18
C PRO A 169 3.35 5.95 18.19
N GLN A 170 3.61 5.77 16.91
CA GLN A 170 2.67 6.13 15.84
C GLN A 170 2.28 4.93 14.98
N GLN A 171 2.90 3.76 15.19
CA GLN A 171 2.57 2.54 14.47
C GLN A 171 2.17 1.41 15.41
N HIS A 172 1.14 0.67 15.00
CA HIS A 172 0.63 -0.51 15.67
C HIS A 172 0.77 -1.71 14.75
N THR A 173 1.55 -2.71 15.17
CA THR A 173 1.76 -3.94 14.39
C THR A 173 0.51 -4.82 14.43
N ILE A 174 -0.02 -5.12 13.25
CA ILE A 174 -1.15 -6.04 13.05
C ILE A 174 -0.61 -7.47 12.89
N THR A 175 0.32 -7.65 11.96
CA THR A 175 1.10 -8.88 11.73
C THR A 175 2.48 -8.48 11.17
N PRO A 176 3.52 -9.34 11.14
CA PRO A 176 4.79 -8.99 10.50
C PRO A 176 4.61 -8.47 9.06
N GLY A 177 4.96 -7.21 8.83
CA GLY A 177 4.83 -6.55 7.53
C GLY A 177 3.48 -5.85 7.27
N LEU A 178 2.59 -5.77 8.26
CA LEU A 178 1.36 -4.98 8.18
C LEU A 178 1.18 -4.14 9.45
N HIS A 179 1.07 -2.83 9.28
CA HIS A 179 1.00 -1.88 10.39
C HIS A 179 -0.16 -0.90 10.21
N LEU A 180 -0.85 -0.54 11.28
CA LEU A 180 -1.72 0.63 11.36
C LEU A 180 -0.90 1.84 11.76
N SER A 181 -1.08 2.98 11.10
CA SER A 181 -0.31 4.22 11.30
C SER A 181 -1.21 5.35 11.76
N LEU A 182 -0.80 6.06 12.82
CA LEU A 182 -1.45 7.24 13.38
C LEU A 182 -0.80 8.55 12.90
N VAL A 183 0.15 8.43 11.97
CA VAL A 183 0.74 9.52 11.21
C VAL A 183 0.66 9.17 9.73
N ASP A 184 0.36 10.18 8.92
CA ASP A 184 0.45 10.08 7.47
C ASP A 184 1.47 11.07 6.92
N THR A 185 2.44 10.52 6.18
CA THR A 185 3.52 11.25 5.53
C THR A 185 3.40 11.26 4.01
N ASN A 186 2.36 10.62 3.46
CA ASN A 186 2.14 10.59 2.03
C ASN A 186 1.76 12.00 1.54
N PRO A 187 2.53 12.63 0.63
CA PRO A 187 2.18 13.94 0.08
C PRO A 187 0.83 13.96 -0.64
N LEU A 188 0.33 12.79 -1.06
CA LEU A 188 -0.91 12.64 -1.80
C LEU A 188 -2.13 12.41 -0.91
N ALA A 189 -2.00 12.41 0.42
CA ALA A 189 -3.08 12.08 1.35
C ALA A 189 -4.39 12.83 1.10
N MET A 190 -4.30 14.11 0.70
CA MET A 190 -5.46 14.96 0.43
C MET A 190 -5.80 15.08 -1.06
N VAL A 191 -5.04 14.42 -1.94
CA VAL A 191 -5.30 14.42 -3.39
C VAL A 191 -6.39 13.41 -3.70
N GLU A 192 -7.54 13.89 -4.18
CA GLU A 192 -8.69 13.05 -4.46
C GLU A 192 -8.80 12.70 -5.94
N ALA A 193 -9.05 11.43 -6.25
CA ALA A 193 -9.32 10.95 -7.62
C ALA A 193 -10.78 10.49 -7.81
N HIS A 194 -11.57 10.42 -6.74
CA HIS A 194 -12.99 10.07 -6.77
C HIS A 194 -13.89 11.30 -6.50
N PRO A 195 -14.85 11.64 -7.38
CA PRO A 195 -15.66 12.86 -7.25
C PRO A 195 -16.47 12.92 -5.95
N ASP A 196 -16.89 11.77 -5.42
CA ASP A 196 -17.73 11.68 -4.21
C ASP A 196 -16.95 11.54 -2.89
N LYS A 197 -15.61 11.63 -2.91
CA LYS A 197 -14.77 11.48 -1.72
C LYS A 197 -14.07 12.80 -1.40
N ARG A 198 -13.74 13.04 -0.12
CA ARG A 198 -13.07 14.27 0.34
C ARG A 198 -11.71 13.95 0.94
N GLY A 199 -10.75 13.58 0.10
CA GLY A 199 -9.39 13.25 0.51
C GLY A 199 -9.34 12.06 1.48
N ASN A 200 -8.17 11.80 2.04
CA ASN A 200 -7.91 10.72 2.97
C ASN A 200 -7.34 11.23 4.29
N ALA A 201 -7.95 12.29 4.84
CA ALA A 201 -7.55 12.82 6.13
C ALA A 201 -7.59 11.71 7.20
N LEU A 202 -6.49 11.58 7.94
CA LEU A 202 -6.39 10.58 8.99
C LEU A 202 -7.48 10.81 10.04
N SER A 203 -8.30 9.79 10.28
CA SER A 203 -9.38 9.82 11.25
C SER A 203 -9.64 8.42 11.80
N LEU A 204 -9.78 8.31 13.12
CA LEU A 204 -10.29 7.11 13.77
C LEU A 204 -11.82 7.17 13.97
N SER A 205 -12.47 8.29 13.63
CA SER A 205 -13.89 8.57 13.88
C SER A 205 -14.34 8.26 15.31
N GLY A 206 -13.53 8.64 16.30
CA GLY A 206 -13.81 8.42 17.73
C GLY A 206 -13.70 6.96 18.21
N ARG A 207 -13.34 6.03 17.32
CA ARG A 207 -13.10 4.62 17.68
C ARG A 207 -11.72 4.47 18.33
N PRO A 208 -11.59 3.71 19.44
CA PRO A 208 -10.30 3.42 20.05
C PRO A 208 -9.35 2.72 19.07
N VAL A 209 -8.05 2.97 19.19
CA VAL A 209 -7.03 2.33 18.34
C VAL A 209 -7.04 0.81 18.54
N GLU A 210 -7.36 0.35 19.74
CA GLU A 210 -7.48 -1.05 20.10
C GLU A 210 -8.57 -1.76 19.27
N GLU A 211 -9.69 -1.09 19.01
CA GLU A 211 -10.79 -1.61 18.18
C GLU A 211 -10.32 -1.82 16.74
N TRP A 212 -9.61 -0.83 16.18
CA TRP A 212 -9.00 -0.94 14.86
C TRP A 212 -7.99 -2.09 14.78
N VAL A 213 -7.07 -2.15 15.74
CA VAL A 213 -6.03 -3.19 15.78
C VAL A 213 -6.67 -4.57 15.90
N GLN A 214 -7.70 -4.74 16.71
CA GLN A 214 -8.41 -6.00 16.87
C GLN A 214 -9.11 -6.42 15.56
N ALA A 215 -9.88 -5.52 14.94
CA ALA A 215 -10.58 -5.81 13.69
C ALA A 215 -9.63 -6.19 12.55
N LEU A 216 -8.51 -5.47 12.42
CA LEU A 216 -7.49 -5.74 11.42
C LEU A 216 -6.75 -7.07 11.70
N ARG A 217 -6.48 -7.40 12.97
CA ARG A 217 -5.88 -8.69 13.33
C ARG A 217 -6.79 -9.87 13.00
N GLN A 218 -8.07 -9.78 13.33
CA GLN A 218 -9.06 -10.81 12.98
C GLN A 218 -9.15 -11.01 11.46
N SER A 219 -9.21 -9.91 10.71
CA SER A 219 -9.26 -9.95 9.24
C SER A 219 -8.00 -10.58 8.65
N THR A 220 -6.83 -10.20 9.17
CA THR A 220 -5.56 -10.75 8.69
C THR A 220 -5.37 -12.22 9.08
N GLN A 221 -5.92 -12.69 10.21
CA GLN A 221 -5.85 -14.10 10.60
C GLN A 221 -6.54 -15.02 9.58
N ALA A 222 -7.70 -14.61 9.06
CA ALA A 222 -8.37 -15.34 7.98
C ALA A 222 -7.49 -15.38 6.72
N LEU A 223 -6.81 -14.28 6.39
CA LEU A 223 -5.88 -14.23 5.25
C LEU A 223 -4.66 -15.13 5.43
N HIS A 224 -4.08 -15.25 6.64
CA HIS A 224 -2.94 -16.16 6.84
C HIS A 224 -3.31 -17.62 6.58
N THR A 225 -4.54 -17.98 6.93
CA THR A 225 -5.04 -19.36 6.81
C THR A 225 -5.46 -19.68 5.38
N HIS A 226 -6.17 -18.75 4.72
CA HIS A 226 -6.82 -19.01 3.43
C HIS A 226 -6.18 -18.28 2.24
N LEU A 227 -5.16 -17.44 2.47
CA LEU A 227 -4.35 -16.81 1.42
C LEU A 227 -2.87 -16.67 1.87
N PRO A 228 -2.21 -17.78 2.27
CA PRO A 228 -0.86 -17.76 2.84
C PRO A 228 0.20 -17.20 1.88
N GLU A 229 0.04 -17.42 0.58
CA GLU A 229 0.93 -16.90 -0.46
C GLU A 229 1.01 -15.37 -0.39
N TRP A 230 -0.14 -14.72 -0.23
CA TRP A 230 -0.24 -13.28 -0.14
C TRP A 230 0.30 -12.75 1.19
N THR A 231 -0.11 -13.33 2.31
CA THR A 231 0.31 -12.86 3.63
C THR A 231 1.81 -13.05 3.88
N SER A 232 2.41 -14.14 3.37
CA SER A 232 3.86 -14.37 3.48
C SER A 232 4.69 -13.28 2.78
N ALA A 233 4.13 -12.64 1.75
CA ALA A 233 4.80 -11.59 0.99
C ALA A 233 4.93 -10.26 1.78
N LEU A 234 4.06 -10.01 2.77
CA LEU A 234 4.04 -8.77 3.58
C LEU A 234 5.38 -8.52 4.27
N SER A 235 6.04 -9.56 4.76
CA SER A 235 7.36 -9.46 5.40
C SER A 235 8.44 -8.83 4.51
N ARG A 236 8.28 -8.93 3.18
CA ARG A 236 9.22 -8.41 2.17
C ARG A 236 8.70 -7.15 1.49
N ALA A 237 7.39 -6.95 1.51
CA ALA A 237 6.67 -5.84 0.92
C ALA A 237 5.71 -5.25 1.96
N PRO A 238 6.23 -4.53 2.97
CA PRO A 238 5.41 -4.10 4.08
C PRO A 238 4.31 -3.14 3.66
N MET A 239 3.15 -3.30 4.28
CA MET A 239 2.01 -2.42 4.12
C MET A 239 1.77 -1.58 5.38
N ARG A 240 1.39 -0.33 5.14
CA ARG A 240 0.98 0.66 6.12
C ARG A 240 -0.46 1.04 5.83
N LEU A 241 -1.30 0.82 6.82
CA LEU A 241 -2.72 1.15 6.84
C LEU A 241 -2.89 2.48 7.57
N VAL A 242 -3.56 3.45 6.93
CA VAL A 242 -3.90 4.75 7.51
C VAL A 242 -5.42 4.79 7.70
N PRO A 243 -5.90 5.03 8.93
CA PRO A 243 -7.34 5.06 9.21
C PRO A 243 -7.94 6.35 8.67
N VAL A 244 -9.06 6.25 7.93
CA VAL A 244 -9.79 7.41 7.37
C VAL A 244 -11.24 7.50 7.84
N GLY A 245 -11.53 6.89 8.98
CA GLY A 245 -12.82 6.96 9.65
C GLY A 245 -13.52 5.62 9.78
N PHE A 246 -14.81 5.65 10.08
CA PHE A 246 -15.65 4.46 10.25
C PHE A 246 -16.97 4.67 9.53
N GLU A 247 -17.39 3.67 8.77
CA GLU A 247 -18.71 3.60 8.16
C GLU A 247 -19.29 2.19 8.38
N SER A 248 -20.54 2.11 8.85
CA SER A 248 -21.16 0.83 9.22
C SER A 248 -21.69 0.03 8.02
N GLU A 249 -22.00 0.72 6.92
CA GLU A 249 -22.65 0.14 5.73
C GLU A 249 -21.75 0.16 4.49
N ARG A 250 -20.72 1.00 4.51
CA ARG A 250 -19.83 1.24 3.38
C ARG A 250 -18.39 1.11 3.84
N HIS A 251 -17.53 0.76 2.90
CA HIS A 251 -16.11 0.72 3.13
C HIS A 251 -15.41 1.57 2.09
N LEU A 252 -14.75 2.62 2.55
CA LEU A 252 -13.84 3.43 1.77
C LEU A 252 -12.43 2.90 1.90
N SER A 253 -11.77 2.72 0.76
CA SER A 253 -10.34 2.49 0.68
C SER A 253 -9.69 3.33 -0.42
N ALA A 254 -8.38 3.50 -0.37
CA ALA A 254 -7.61 4.13 -1.43
C ALA A 254 -6.12 3.78 -1.32
N SER A 255 -5.42 3.80 -2.46
CA SER A 255 -3.97 3.80 -2.55
C SER A 255 -3.53 4.64 -3.74
N TYR A 256 -2.25 5.01 -3.76
CA TYR A 256 -1.68 5.87 -4.80
C TYR A 256 -0.50 5.19 -5.46
N ARG A 257 -0.27 5.52 -6.74
CA ARG A 257 0.79 4.90 -7.54
C ARG A 257 2.18 5.13 -6.95
N GLU A 258 2.45 6.34 -6.46
CA GLU A 258 3.73 6.72 -5.86
C GLU A 258 3.83 6.33 -4.37
N ALA A 259 2.71 5.99 -3.72
CA ALA A 259 2.65 5.62 -2.31
C ALA A 259 2.64 4.09 -2.11
N LEU A 260 3.65 3.40 -2.64
CA LEU A 260 3.75 1.94 -2.60
C LEU A 260 3.63 1.39 -1.17
N GLY A 261 2.69 0.49 -0.95
CA GLY A 261 2.46 -0.13 0.35
C GLY A 261 1.77 0.78 1.37
N VAL A 262 1.35 2.00 1.00
CA VAL A 262 0.50 2.85 1.85
C VAL A 262 -0.93 2.75 1.35
N ALA A 263 -1.84 2.40 2.25
CA ALA A 263 -3.25 2.23 1.97
C ALA A 263 -4.09 2.96 3.02
N TYR A 264 -5.17 3.56 2.56
CA TYR A 264 -6.17 4.22 3.38
C TYR A 264 -7.38 3.32 3.49
N LEU A 265 -7.94 3.20 4.68
CA LEU A 265 -9.18 2.45 4.89
C LEU A 265 -10.03 3.04 5.99
N SER A 266 -11.34 2.95 5.80
CA SER A 266 -12.31 3.09 6.86
C SER A 266 -12.43 1.78 7.65
N LEU A 267 -12.68 1.88 8.96
CA LEU A 267 -13.07 0.74 9.77
C LEU A 267 -14.47 0.30 9.36
N HIS A 268 -14.70 -1.01 9.36
CA HIS A 268 -15.96 -1.61 8.96
C HIS A 268 -16.27 -2.80 9.88
N PRO A 269 -17.54 -3.05 10.26
CA PRO A 269 -17.90 -4.15 11.16
C PRO A 269 -17.67 -5.54 10.56
N SER A 270 -17.73 -5.69 9.23
CA SER A 270 -17.46 -6.97 8.57
C SER A 270 -15.95 -7.24 8.43
N THR A 271 -15.50 -8.32 9.08
CA THR A 271 -14.16 -8.90 8.93
C THR A 271 -13.84 -9.28 7.48
N LEU A 272 -14.84 -9.75 6.72
CA LEU A 272 -14.66 -10.10 5.32
C LEU A 272 -14.30 -8.85 4.51
N THR A 273 -15.06 -7.75 4.68
CA THR A 273 -14.82 -6.48 3.97
C THR A 273 -13.42 -5.93 4.24
N LEU A 274 -12.98 -5.94 5.51
CA LEU A 274 -11.62 -5.50 5.84
C LEU A 274 -10.54 -6.43 5.27
N ALA A 275 -10.76 -7.75 5.27
CA ALA A 275 -9.84 -8.71 4.67
C ALA A 275 -9.74 -8.51 3.15
N GLU A 276 -10.86 -8.30 2.45
CA GLU A 276 -10.89 -7.96 1.03
C GLU A 276 -10.08 -6.69 0.76
N ALA A 277 -10.30 -5.63 1.55
CA ALA A 277 -9.63 -4.34 1.39
C ALA A 277 -8.11 -4.44 1.57
N ILE A 278 -7.64 -5.19 2.58
CA ILE A 278 -6.21 -5.43 2.81
C ILE A 278 -5.57 -6.10 1.58
N VAL A 279 -6.20 -7.13 1.03
CA VAL A 279 -5.70 -7.81 -0.18
C VAL A 279 -5.74 -6.86 -1.38
N HIS A 280 -6.87 -6.18 -1.58
CA HIS A 280 -7.11 -5.27 -2.69
C HIS A 280 -6.05 -4.16 -2.75
N GLU A 281 -5.83 -3.43 -1.66
CA GLU A 281 -4.89 -2.32 -1.63
C GLU A 281 -3.42 -2.77 -1.72
N GLY A 282 -3.10 -3.96 -1.18
CA GLY A 282 -1.76 -4.51 -1.38
C GLY A 282 -1.51 -4.97 -2.81
N GLN A 283 -2.53 -5.41 -3.53
CA GLN A 283 -2.41 -5.70 -4.97
C GLN A 283 -2.16 -4.43 -5.79
N HIS A 284 -2.86 -3.33 -5.50
CA HIS A 284 -2.54 -2.04 -6.11
C HIS A 284 -1.07 -1.68 -5.94
N SER A 285 -0.51 -1.83 -4.73
CA SER A 285 0.92 -1.60 -4.48
C SER A 285 1.82 -2.48 -5.36
N ARG A 286 1.43 -3.74 -5.60
CA ARG A 286 2.20 -4.66 -6.44
C ARG A 286 2.20 -4.25 -7.91
N LEU A 287 1.03 -3.95 -8.48
CA LEU A 287 0.93 -3.51 -9.86
C LEU A 287 1.54 -2.11 -10.07
N ASN A 288 1.34 -1.19 -9.12
CA ASN A 288 1.95 0.14 -9.16
C ASN A 288 3.48 0.08 -9.16
N THR A 289 4.08 -0.92 -8.49
CA THR A 289 5.54 -1.14 -8.56
C THR A 289 6.01 -1.42 -9.99
N LEU A 290 5.23 -2.16 -10.79
CA LEU A 290 5.52 -2.38 -12.21
C LEU A 290 5.26 -1.12 -13.04
N LEU A 291 4.12 -0.46 -12.82
CA LEU A 291 3.72 0.75 -13.56
C LEU A 291 4.67 1.95 -13.36
N LEU A 292 5.43 1.99 -12.25
CA LEU A 292 6.48 2.99 -12.03
C LEU A 292 7.75 2.74 -12.84
N LEU A 293 7.92 1.53 -13.37
CA LEU A 293 9.11 1.12 -14.12
C LEU A 293 8.83 1.08 -15.61
N ASP A 294 7.75 0.42 -16.01
CA ASP A 294 7.45 0.12 -17.41
C ASP A 294 5.94 0.23 -17.67
N PRO A 295 5.51 0.67 -18.86
CA PRO A 295 4.11 0.62 -19.23
C PRO A 295 3.62 -0.83 -19.27
N VAL A 296 2.50 -1.10 -18.60
CA VAL A 296 1.80 -2.38 -18.68
C VAL A 296 0.89 -2.39 -19.91
N LEU A 297 0.16 -1.29 -20.09
CA LEU A 297 -0.65 -0.98 -21.27
C LEU A 297 -0.14 0.31 -21.89
N HIS A 298 0.17 0.30 -23.18
CA HIS A 298 0.60 1.49 -23.93
C HIS A 298 -0.54 2.51 -24.08
N ASN A 299 -1.79 2.04 -24.20
CA ASN A 299 -2.99 2.86 -24.26
C ASN A 299 -3.70 3.01 -22.90
N GLY A 300 -3.06 2.63 -21.80
CA GLY A 300 -3.70 2.51 -20.49
C GLY A 300 -4.28 3.81 -19.92
N THR A 301 -3.73 4.97 -20.30
CA THR A 301 -4.20 6.31 -19.88
C THR A 301 -4.92 7.08 -20.99
N THR A 302 -5.00 6.52 -22.19
CA THR A 302 -5.59 7.18 -23.37
C THR A 302 -6.87 6.51 -23.84
N ALA A 303 -7.04 5.21 -23.59
CA ALA A 303 -8.30 4.50 -23.80
C ALA A 303 -9.21 4.65 -22.57
N TRP A 304 -10.44 5.10 -22.80
CA TRP A 304 -11.45 5.31 -21.77
C TRP A 304 -12.64 4.38 -22.01
N THR A 305 -13.14 3.76 -20.94
CA THR A 305 -14.18 2.72 -21.00
C THR A 305 -15.22 2.93 -19.89
N PRO A 306 -16.51 2.58 -20.12
CA PRO A 306 -17.51 2.61 -19.06
C PRO A 306 -17.08 1.82 -17.82
N SER A 307 -17.25 2.41 -16.65
CA SER A 307 -17.00 1.73 -15.39
C SER A 307 -18.27 0.97 -14.95
N PRO A 308 -18.17 -0.31 -14.56
CA PRO A 308 -19.33 -1.06 -14.06
C PRO A 308 -19.78 -0.60 -12.65
N VAL A 309 -18.98 0.22 -11.97
CA VAL A 309 -19.18 0.63 -10.56
C VAL A 309 -19.18 2.13 -10.36
N ARG A 310 -19.00 2.92 -11.43
CA ARG A 310 -19.02 4.40 -11.39
C ARG A 310 -19.77 4.97 -12.59
N PRO A 311 -20.39 6.15 -12.45
CA PRO A 311 -21.13 6.78 -13.54
C PRO A 311 -20.20 7.37 -14.62
N ASP A 312 -18.92 7.61 -14.33
CA ASP A 312 -17.95 8.17 -15.27
C ASP A 312 -17.09 7.11 -15.99
N LEU A 313 -16.61 7.47 -17.18
CA LEU A 313 -15.62 6.68 -17.90
C LEU A 313 -14.33 6.58 -17.08
N ARG A 314 -13.69 5.40 -17.14
CA ARG A 314 -12.39 5.18 -16.53
C ARG A 314 -11.32 4.93 -17.58
N PRO A 315 -10.07 5.36 -17.32
CA PRO A 315 -8.95 4.94 -18.14
C PRO A 315 -8.80 3.42 -18.03
N LEU A 316 -8.34 2.77 -19.11
CA LEU A 316 -8.20 1.31 -19.17
C LEU A 316 -7.27 0.75 -18.08
N ASN A 317 -6.25 1.51 -17.65
CA ASN A 317 -5.43 1.17 -16.49
C ASN A 317 -6.25 1.01 -15.21
N GLY A 318 -7.33 1.79 -15.03
CA GLY A 318 -8.24 1.68 -13.90
C GLY A 318 -9.02 0.36 -13.91
N VAL A 319 -9.38 -0.15 -15.09
CA VAL A 319 -10.02 -1.47 -15.25
C VAL A 319 -9.04 -2.59 -14.93
N LEU A 320 -7.81 -2.50 -15.44
CA LEU A 320 -6.75 -3.47 -15.15
C LEU A 320 -6.42 -3.49 -13.65
N LEU A 321 -6.30 -2.33 -13.00
CA LEU A 321 -6.07 -2.21 -11.56
C LEU A 321 -7.19 -2.90 -10.75
N ALA A 322 -8.45 -2.71 -11.15
CA ALA A 322 -9.58 -3.34 -10.48
C ALA A 322 -9.54 -4.88 -10.61
N ALA A 323 -9.35 -5.40 -11.83
CA ALA A 323 -9.25 -6.84 -12.06
C ALA A 323 -8.04 -7.45 -11.31
N HIS A 324 -6.90 -6.76 -11.34
CA HIS A 324 -5.68 -7.19 -10.63
C HIS A 324 -5.90 -7.31 -9.12
N ALA A 325 -6.63 -6.37 -8.52
CA ALA A 325 -6.89 -6.37 -7.09
C ALA A 325 -7.93 -7.42 -6.65
N PHE A 326 -8.99 -7.63 -7.44
CA PHE A 326 -10.09 -8.52 -7.05
C PHE A 326 -9.91 -9.99 -7.45
N VAL A 327 -8.98 -10.33 -8.35
CA VAL A 327 -8.69 -11.73 -8.68
C VAL A 327 -8.15 -12.53 -7.47
N PRO A 328 -7.15 -12.04 -6.70
CA PRO A 328 -6.72 -12.68 -5.45
C PRO A 328 -7.79 -12.70 -4.36
N VAL A 329 -8.69 -11.73 -4.33
CA VAL A 329 -9.87 -11.74 -3.44
C VAL A 329 -10.80 -12.91 -3.79
N ALA A 330 -11.01 -13.19 -5.08
CA ALA A 330 -11.80 -14.35 -5.50
C ALA A 330 -11.18 -15.69 -5.05
N VAL A 331 -9.85 -15.78 -5.02
CA VAL A 331 -9.14 -16.95 -4.49
C VAL A 331 -9.41 -17.12 -3.00
N PHE A 332 -9.32 -16.03 -2.24
CA PHE A 332 -9.66 -16.02 -0.82
C PHE A 332 -11.10 -16.49 -0.57
N HIS A 333 -12.07 -15.97 -1.33
CA HIS A 333 -13.47 -16.41 -1.24
C HIS A 333 -13.65 -17.89 -1.58
N ALA A 334 -13.02 -18.38 -2.64
CA ALA A 334 -13.08 -19.78 -3.02
C ALA A 334 -12.56 -20.69 -1.89
N ARG A 335 -11.46 -20.31 -1.24
CA ARG A 335 -10.89 -21.07 -0.12
C ARG A 335 -11.70 -20.99 1.17
N LEU A 336 -12.29 -19.83 1.49
CA LEU A 336 -13.23 -19.71 2.61
C LEU A 336 -14.46 -20.60 2.43
N ALA A 337 -15.02 -20.63 1.21
CA ALA A 337 -16.17 -21.45 0.88
C ALA A 337 -15.83 -22.96 0.96
N ALA A 338 -14.69 -23.36 0.37
CA ALA A 338 -14.24 -24.76 0.39
C ALA A 338 -13.96 -25.27 1.82
N ALA A 339 -13.49 -24.39 2.71
CA ALA A 339 -13.22 -24.71 4.11
C ALA A 339 -14.48 -24.68 5.01
N GLY A 340 -15.65 -24.26 4.50
CA GLY A 340 -16.83 -24.02 5.33
C GLY A 340 -16.58 -23.00 6.45
N HIS A 341 -15.72 -22.02 6.20
CA HIS A 341 -15.32 -21.03 7.21
C HIS A 341 -16.53 -20.21 7.68
N PRO A 342 -16.63 -19.78 8.96
CA PRO A 342 -17.77 -18.98 9.44
C PRO A 342 -18.08 -17.73 8.59
N LEU A 343 -17.06 -17.07 8.05
CA LEU A 343 -17.24 -15.93 7.12
C LEU A 343 -17.95 -16.28 5.81
N SER A 344 -17.96 -17.54 5.38
CA SER A 344 -18.69 -18.00 4.19
C SER A 344 -20.12 -18.45 4.48
N ALA A 345 -20.53 -18.47 5.76
CA ALA A 345 -21.89 -18.81 6.17
C ALA A 345 -22.87 -17.63 6.10
N ASP A 346 -22.36 -16.39 5.97
CA ASP A 346 -23.19 -15.20 5.77
C ASP A 346 -23.92 -15.30 4.41
N PRO A 347 -25.26 -15.18 4.35
CA PRO A 347 -25.99 -15.18 3.08
C PRO A 347 -25.48 -14.16 2.05
N MET A 348 -24.97 -13.00 2.51
CA MET A 348 -24.37 -11.99 1.64
C MET A 348 -23.05 -12.44 1.01
N PHE A 349 -22.34 -13.41 1.60
CA PHE A 349 -21.09 -13.93 1.07
C PHE A 349 -21.27 -14.57 -0.30
N ALA A 350 -22.34 -15.35 -0.51
CA ALA A 350 -22.59 -16.01 -1.79
C ALA A 350 -22.80 -14.99 -2.91
N ALA A 351 -23.61 -13.97 -2.67
CA ALA A 351 -23.83 -12.87 -3.60
C ALA A 351 -22.54 -12.07 -3.87
N ARG A 352 -21.78 -11.73 -2.81
CA ARG A 352 -20.49 -11.02 -2.94
C ARG A 352 -19.47 -11.82 -3.74
N ARG A 353 -19.33 -13.12 -3.47
CA ARG A 353 -18.44 -14.03 -4.19
C ARG A 353 -18.80 -14.11 -5.68
N ALA A 354 -20.09 -14.26 -5.99
CA ALA A 354 -20.57 -14.27 -7.37
C ALA A 354 -20.27 -12.93 -8.08
N ALA A 355 -20.55 -11.81 -7.42
CA ALA A 355 -20.33 -10.48 -7.97
C ALA A 355 -18.85 -10.19 -8.24
N VAL A 356 -17.94 -10.62 -7.35
CA VAL A 356 -16.49 -10.52 -7.58
C VAL A 356 -16.07 -11.33 -8.81
N LEU A 357 -16.58 -12.55 -8.99
CA LEU A 357 -16.26 -13.36 -10.18
C LEU A 357 -16.77 -12.70 -11.47
N VAL A 358 -18.02 -12.24 -11.50
CA VAL A 358 -18.60 -11.58 -12.67
C VAL A 358 -17.88 -10.27 -12.99
N GLY A 359 -17.55 -9.47 -11.96
CA GLY A 359 -16.79 -8.24 -12.11
C GLY A 359 -15.37 -8.48 -12.66
N ASN A 360 -14.67 -9.48 -12.14
CA ASN A 360 -13.36 -9.89 -12.64
C ASN A 360 -13.44 -10.30 -14.12
N GLN A 361 -14.40 -11.13 -14.50
CA GLN A 361 -14.57 -11.54 -15.90
C GLN A 361 -14.76 -10.33 -16.82
N ARG A 362 -15.68 -9.42 -16.46
CA ARG A 362 -15.94 -8.21 -17.27
C ARG A 362 -14.69 -7.33 -17.43
N GLY A 363 -13.95 -7.14 -16.34
CA GLY A 363 -12.72 -6.35 -16.37
C GLY A 363 -11.63 -6.99 -17.24
N LEU A 364 -11.45 -8.31 -17.14
CA LEU A 364 -10.49 -9.07 -17.94
C LEU A 364 -10.88 -9.08 -19.42
N ASP A 365 -12.15 -9.29 -19.75
CA ASP A 365 -12.66 -9.23 -21.13
C ASP A 365 -12.41 -7.84 -21.74
N THR A 366 -12.74 -6.78 -21.00
CA THR A 366 -12.50 -5.39 -21.43
C THR A 366 -11.02 -5.13 -21.71
N CYS A 367 -10.13 -5.60 -20.82
CA CYS A 367 -8.69 -5.49 -21.05
C CYS A 367 -8.24 -6.31 -22.25
N GLN A 368 -8.72 -7.55 -22.42
CA GLN A 368 -8.35 -8.41 -23.53
C GLN A 368 -8.77 -7.84 -24.90
N GLU A 369 -9.92 -7.16 -24.95
CA GLU A 369 -10.45 -6.55 -26.17
C GLU A 369 -9.75 -5.24 -26.51
N LEU A 370 -9.50 -4.38 -25.51
CA LEU A 370 -9.10 -2.99 -25.76
C LEU A 370 -7.61 -2.71 -25.52
N ALA A 371 -6.86 -3.60 -24.84
CA ALA A 371 -5.50 -3.31 -24.44
C ALA A 371 -4.50 -3.38 -25.60
N ASP A 372 -3.73 -2.31 -25.76
CA ASP A 372 -2.42 -2.37 -26.40
C ASP A 372 -1.38 -2.71 -25.32
N ALA A 373 -1.23 -4.00 -25.03
CA ALA A 373 -0.43 -4.48 -23.90
C ALA A 373 1.04 -4.68 -24.25
N SER A 374 1.93 -4.25 -23.34
CA SER A 374 3.34 -4.60 -23.42
C SER A 374 3.57 -6.09 -23.19
N SER A 375 4.80 -6.59 -23.36
CA SER A 375 5.13 -7.99 -23.03
C SER A 375 4.81 -8.34 -21.57
N ALA A 376 5.13 -7.44 -20.63
CA ALA A 376 4.79 -7.60 -19.22
C ALA A 376 3.28 -7.52 -18.98
N GLY A 377 2.56 -6.67 -19.73
CA GLY A 377 1.10 -6.60 -19.70
C GLY A 377 0.44 -7.90 -20.15
N ASN A 378 0.89 -8.48 -21.26
CA ASN A 378 0.39 -9.76 -21.74
C ASN A 378 0.64 -10.88 -20.72
N GLN A 379 1.84 -10.95 -20.13
CA GLN A 379 2.16 -11.93 -19.09
C GLN A 379 1.26 -11.77 -17.85
N LEU A 380 0.99 -10.53 -17.43
CA LEU A 380 0.10 -10.23 -16.30
C LEU A 380 -1.35 -10.62 -16.60
N MET A 381 -1.90 -10.25 -17.76
CA MET A 381 -3.27 -10.58 -18.13
C MET A 381 -3.47 -12.09 -18.25
N GLN A 382 -2.54 -12.82 -18.84
CA GLN A 382 -2.57 -14.29 -18.88
C GLN A 382 -2.50 -14.91 -17.48
N ALA A 383 -1.66 -14.36 -16.58
CA ALA A 383 -1.60 -14.80 -15.19
C ALA A 383 -2.94 -14.57 -14.47
N LEU A 384 -3.54 -13.39 -14.62
CA LEU A 384 -4.85 -13.06 -14.04
C LEU A 384 -5.95 -13.98 -14.58
N GLN A 385 -6.00 -14.20 -15.89
CA GLN A 385 -6.99 -15.06 -16.53
C GLN A 385 -6.92 -16.50 -15.99
N ARG A 386 -5.72 -17.09 -15.88
CA ARG A 386 -5.54 -18.43 -15.31
C ARG A 386 -6.04 -18.53 -13.87
N VAL A 387 -5.73 -17.53 -13.04
CA VAL A 387 -6.20 -17.49 -11.64
C VAL A 387 -7.72 -17.32 -11.58
N HIS A 388 -8.27 -16.47 -12.43
CA HIS A 388 -9.71 -16.24 -12.50
C HIS A 388 -10.48 -17.50 -12.91
N GLU A 389 -10.00 -18.23 -13.93
CA GLU A 389 -10.59 -19.49 -14.38
C GLU A 389 -10.61 -20.55 -13.29
N TRP A 390 -9.54 -20.65 -12.49
CA TRP A 390 -9.52 -21.53 -11.32
C TRP A 390 -10.61 -21.14 -10.31
N CYS A 391 -10.77 -19.84 -10.02
CA CYS A 391 -11.82 -19.36 -9.12
C CYS A 391 -13.23 -19.66 -9.65
N CYS A 392 -13.42 -19.52 -10.97
CA CYS A 392 -14.67 -19.87 -11.63
C CYS A 392 -14.97 -21.37 -11.46
N ARG A 393 -14.01 -22.27 -11.71
CA ARG A 393 -14.20 -23.73 -11.50
C ARG A 393 -14.50 -24.08 -10.04
N ALA A 394 -13.99 -23.30 -9.10
CA ALA A 394 -14.27 -23.48 -7.67
C ALA A 394 -15.67 -23.02 -7.23
N HIS A 395 -16.39 -22.28 -8.08
CA HIS A 395 -17.75 -21.83 -7.81
C HIS A 395 -18.78 -22.88 -8.27
N PRO A 396 -19.88 -23.12 -7.51
CA PRO A 396 -20.99 -23.94 -7.98
C PRO A 396 -21.48 -23.49 -9.37
N ASP A 397 -21.63 -24.44 -10.30
CA ASP A 397 -22.00 -24.20 -11.70
C ASP A 397 -21.10 -23.20 -12.46
N GLY A 398 -19.87 -23.02 -11.99
CA GLY A 398 -18.89 -22.16 -12.62
C GLY A 398 -19.28 -20.69 -12.65
N LEU A 399 -18.77 -19.97 -13.66
CA LEU A 399 -19.16 -18.59 -13.92
C LEU A 399 -20.65 -18.44 -14.28
N ARG A 400 -21.28 -19.49 -14.82
CA ARG A 400 -22.72 -19.50 -15.13
C ARG A 400 -23.55 -19.40 -13.85
N GLY A 401 -23.21 -20.19 -12.84
CA GLY A 401 -23.84 -20.12 -11.52
C GLY A 401 -23.66 -18.75 -10.87
N ALA A 402 -22.45 -18.19 -10.94
CA ALA A 402 -22.19 -16.84 -10.44
C ALA A 402 -23.06 -15.77 -11.16
N ARG A 403 -23.20 -15.88 -12.49
CA ARG A 403 -24.08 -14.97 -13.26
C ARG A 403 -25.55 -15.10 -12.89
N ALA A 404 -26.04 -16.32 -12.62
CA ALA A 404 -27.42 -16.53 -12.19
C ALA A 404 -27.70 -15.82 -10.86
N LEU A 405 -26.82 -15.98 -9.87
CA LEU A 405 -26.92 -15.29 -8.58
C LEU A 405 -26.87 -13.76 -8.70
N CYS A 406 -26.10 -13.24 -9.67
CA CYS A 406 -26.05 -11.81 -9.94
C CYS A 406 -27.28 -11.30 -10.70
N ALA A 407 -27.87 -12.09 -11.60
CA ALA A 407 -29.06 -11.70 -12.36
C ALA A 407 -30.29 -11.56 -11.45
N ASP A 408 -30.38 -12.37 -10.39
CA ASP A 408 -31.40 -12.26 -9.35
C ASP A 408 -31.14 -11.07 -8.39
N ALA A 409 -29.92 -10.53 -8.38
CA ALA A 409 -29.49 -9.47 -7.46
C ALA A 409 -29.28 -8.10 -8.11
N LEU A 410 -29.07 -8.00 -9.43
CA LEU A 410 -28.69 -6.77 -10.14
C LEU A 410 -29.20 -6.77 -11.59
N PRO A 411 -30.17 -5.93 -12.00
CA PRO A 411 -30.36 -5.60 -13.40
C PRO A 411 -29.09 -4.90 -13.94
N GLU A 412 -28.83 -5.05 -15.24
CA GLU A 412 -27.66 -4.49 -15.91
C GLU A 412 -27.46 -3.00 -15.55
N GLY A 413 -26.31 -2.69 -14.94
CA GLY A 413 -25.89 -1.32 -14.65
C GLY A 413 -25.93 -0.85 -13.19
N VAL A 414 -26.23 -1.72 -12.21
CA VAL A 414 -26.26 -1.31 -10.79
C VAL A 414 -24.95 -1.66 -10.03
N PRO A 415 -24.28 -0.69 -9.37
CA PRO A 415 -23.06 -0.92 -8.58
C PRO A 415 -23.29 -1.78 -7.33
N LEU A 416 -22.24 -2.47 -6.86
CA LEU A 416 -22.18 -3.16 -5.55
C LEU A 416 -22.11 -2.20 -4.34
N ALA A 417 -22.58 -0.96 -4.48
CA ALA A 417 -22.80 -0.03 -3.38
C ALA A 417 -24.31 0.17 -3.23
N PRO A 418 -24.89 0.03 -2.01
CA PRO A 418 -26.30 0.35 -1.82
C PRO A 418 -26.55 1.82 -2.20
N PRO A 419 -27.67 2.12 -2.87
CA PRO A 419 -27.94 3.42 -3.47
C PRO A 419 -27.87 4.55 -2.43
N SER A 420 -27.28 5.66 -2.85
CA SER A 420 -27.27 6.93 -2.15
C SER A 420 -28.70 7.42 -1.92
N GLY A 421 -29.10 7.54 -0.66
CA GLY A 421 -30.23 8.33 -0.19
C GLY A 421 -29.73 9.45 0.69
#